data_AF-A0A1I5L686-F1
#
_entry.id   AF-A0A1I5L686-F1
#
_cell.length_a   1.000
_cell.length_b   1.000
_cell.length_c   1.000
_cell.angle_alpha   90.00
_cell.angle_beta   90.00
_cell.angle_gamma   90.00
#
_symmetry.space_group_name_H-M   'P 1'
#
loop_
_entity.id
_entity.type
_entity.pdbx_description
1 polymer ?
#
loop_
_entity_poly.entity_id
_entity_poly.type
_entity_poly.pdbx_seq_one_letter_code
_entity_poly.pdbx_strand_id
1 'polypeptide(L)'
;MRKLGKILVTAALAVGAATGANAQTTTYQAQFDQMLGTQERAPQTFEAIYENALEQTIAELADGSKGRIGVAAVDLSTGKTVSVLGDQLFPMASTSKIAVAATFLEGVEKGKWSLTSEFPLLLPRRSAKFSSPRAPVYEGQYMKAIDLIEIMITRSSNPATDALLRVVGGPEAVNDWMRRQGIDEFSIDRDIATLVRDDGEYDPAQHIDPRDAATPKAMLELLTGLYQGKYLSSESRRVLLGAMSRTRTGKRRIPALMPASVKVSHKTGSLNNTSSDVGILETPDGRAVAVAIYVTGQGSRLNREAKIAQIARALHDGYSAQSGQRKRVWTNAEHNGG
;
A
#
# COMPACT_ATOMS: atom_id res chain seq x y z
N MET A 1 67.87 -0.25 49.68
CA MET A 1 69.06 0.59 49.40
C MET A 1 68.62 1.90 48.74
N ARG A 2 68.98 3.03 49.37
CA ARG A 2 69.15 4.43 48.91
C ARG A 2 68.15 5.01 47.88
N LYS A 3 67.28 6.00 48.20
CA LYS A 3 67.47 7.42 48.62
C LYS A 3 67.60 8.43 47.46
N LEU A 4 66.72 9.45 47.51
CA LEU A 4 66.85 10.86 47.05
C LEU A 4 66.93 11.15 45.54
N GLY A 5 66.38 12.26 45.00
CA GLY A 5 65.83 13.45 45.64
C GLY A 5 65.15 14.46 44.69
N LYS A 6 64.66 15.54 45.31
CA LYS A 6 63.96 16.76 44.84
C LYS A 6 64.75 17.50 43.71
N ILE A 7 64.21 18.42 42.87
CA ILE A 7 63.75 19.80 43.17
C ILE A 7 63.07 20.43 41.91
N LEU A 8 62.21 21.42 42.21
CA LEU A 8 61.41 22.40 41.44
C LEU A 8 62.01 23.17 40.22
N VAL A 9 61.12 23.40 39.24
CA VAL A 9 60.62 24.68 38.63
C VAL A 9 61.60 25.72 38.06
N THR A 10 61.47 26.05 36.76
CA THR A 10 60.95 27.37 36.27
C THR A 10 60.73 27.39 34.75
N ALA A 11 59.81 28.28 34.33
CA ALA A 11 59.21 28.41 33.01
C ALA A 11 60.06 29.24 32.02
N ALA A 12 59.83 29.01 30.72
CA ALA A 12 59.94 30.06 29.70
C ALA A 12 58.97 29.75 28.54
N LEU A 13 58.03 30.67 28.32
CA LEU A 13 57.16 30.74 27.16
C LEU A 13 57.99 30.99 25.88
N ALA A 14 57.65 30.29 24.80
CA ALA A 14 57.87 30.77 23.44
C ALA A 14 56.58 30.57 22.63
N VAL A 15 56.01 31.69 22.21
CA VAL A 15 54.81 31.84 21.39
C VAL A 15 55.21 31.85 19.92
N GLY A 16 54.44 31.16 19.07
CA GLY A 16 54.49 31.22 17.60
C GLY A 16 54.50 29.81 16.99
N ALA A 17 53.57 29.36 16.15
CA ALA A 17 52.57 30.03 15.35
C ALA A 17 51.31 29.15 15.22
N ALA A 18 50.14 29.70 15.56
CA ALA A 18 48.83 29.12 15.29
C ALA A 18 48.05 30.06 14.34
N THR A 19 48.67 30.48 13.24
CA THR A 19 48.07 31.43 12.29
C THR A 19 47.44 30.75 11.06
N GLY A 20 47.52 29.43 10.93
CA GLY A 20 46.97 28.69 9.77
C GLY A 20 45.51 28.23 9.91
N ALA A 21 45.06 27.92 11.13
CA ALA A 21 43.74 27.29 11.32
C ALA A 21 42.58 28.30 11.30
N ASN A 22 42.76 29.48 11.91
CA ASN A 22 41.67 30.47 12.02
C ASN A 22 41.26 31.09 10.67
N ALA A 23 42.21 31.31 9.76
CA ALA A 23 41.91 31.94 8.47
C ALA A 23 41.02 31.04 7.58
N GLN A 24 41.21 29.72 7.65
CA GLN A 24 40.40 28.77 6.88
C GLN A 24 38.97 28.67 7.42
N THR A 25 38.78 28.62 8.74
CA THR A 25 37.43 28.55 9.35
C THR A 25 36.60 29.78 9.03
N THR A 26 37.19 30.98 9.10
CA THR A 26 36.50 32.24 8.74
C THR A 26 36.13 32.27 7.26
N THR A 27 36.95 31.68 6.39
CA THR A 27 36.67 31.60 4.95
C THR A 27 35.50 30.67 4.64
N TYR A 28 35.41 29.52 5.33
CA TYR A 28 34.29 28.60 5.16
C TYR A 28 32.97 29.16 5.70
N GLN A 29 32.99 29.83 6.85
CA GLN A 29 31.80 30.49 7.40
C GLN A 29 31.31 31.63 6.48
N ALA A 30 32.23 32.48 6.00
CA ALA A 30 31.86 33.56 5.07
C ALA A 30 31.32 33.03 3.74
N GLN A 31 31.89 31.94 3.21
CA GLN A 31 31.36 31.28 2.01
C GLN A 31 29.99 30.63 2.26
N PHE A 32 29.78 30.01 3.42
CA PHE A 32 28.51 29.40 3.80
C PHE A 32 27.39 30.44 3.93
N ASP A 33 27.69 31.55 4.59
CA ASP A 33 26.79 32.69 4.80
C ASP A 33 26.45 33.41 3.49
N GLN A 34 27.42 33.49 2.57
CA GLN A 34 27.19 34.06 1.23
C GLN A 34 26.34 33.15 0.33
N MET A 35 26.41 31.84 0.52
CA MET A 35 25.67 30.86 -0.29
C MET A 35 24.24 30.64 0.19
N LEU A 36 24.00 30.71 1.51
CA LEU A 36 22.70 30.38 2.11
C LEU A 36 21.94 31.60 2.66
N GLY A 37 22.62 32.75 2.76
CA GLY A 37 22.12 33.98 3.36
C GLY A 37 22.13 33.91 4.89
N THR A 38 22.43 35.03 5.54
CA THR A 38 22.51 35.14 7.02
C THR A 38 21.15 35.37 7.69
N GLN A 39 20.05 35.27 6.94
CA GLN A 39 18.72 35.46 7.52
C GLN A 39 18.32 34.20 8.28
N GLU A 40 18.08 34.36 9.58
CA GLU A 40 17.45 33.35 10.43
C GLU A 40 16.11 32.96 9.80
N ARG A 41 16.08 31.84 9.07
CA ARG A 41 14.83 31.27 8.57
C ARG A 41 14.09 30.75 9.78
N ALA A 42 12.97 31.39 10.13
CA ALA A 42 12.07 30.85 11.13
C ALA A 42 11.82 29.37 10.81
N PRO A 43 11.93 28.45 11.80
CA PRO A 43 11.71 27.03 11.55
C PRO A 43 10.35 26.89 10.88
N GLN A 44 10.32 26.27 9.70
CA GLN A 44 9.05 25.95 9.07
C GLN A 44 8.31 25.01 10.01
N THR A 45 7.21 25.49 10.57
CA THR A 45 6.30 24.67 11.34
C THR A 45 5.62 23.72 10.36
N PHE A 46 6.05 22.46 10.35
CA PHE A 46 5.34 21.37 9.66
C PHE A 46 4.15 20.93 10.50
N GLU A 47 3.23 21.86 10.82
CA GLU A 47 1.93 21.46 11.35
C GLU A 47 1.12 20.88 10.19
N ALA A 48 0.71 19.62 10.33
CA ALA A 48 -0.15 18.99 9.35
C ALA A 48 -1.52 19.70 9.35
N ILE A 49 -1.85 20.37 8.25
CA ILE A 49 -3.17 20.95 8.02
C ILE A 49 -4.06 19.83 7.46
N TYR A 50 -5.01 19.37 8.26
CA TYR A 50 -6.01 18.39 7.83
C TYR A 50 -7.26 19.11 7.31
N GLU A 51 -7.81 18.71 6.16
CA GLU A 51 -8.99 19.37 5.60
C GLU A 51 -10.26 19.09 6.40
N ASN A 52 -10.31 17.93 7.10
CA ASN A 52 -11.45 17.56 7.93
C ASN A 52 -11.08 16.55 9.04
N ALA A 53 -11.99 16.39 10.01
CA ALA A 53 -11.81 15.52 11.17
C ALA A 53 -11.61 14.02 10.83
N LEU A 54 -12.14 13.55 9.70
CA LEU A 54 -11.91 12.17 9.25
C LEU A 54 -10.46 12.01 8.80
N GLU A 55 -9.95 12.93 7.98
CA GLU A 55 -8.57 12.90 7.52
C GLU A 55 -7.57 12.95 8.70
N GLN A 56 -7.81 13.82 9.68
CA GLN A 56 -7.03 13.85 10.92
C GLN A 56 -7.05 12.50 11.65
N THR A 57 -8.24 11.91 11.84
CA THR A 57 -8.38 10.60 12.50
C THR A 57 -7.60 9.51 11.77
N ILE A 58 -7.66 9.50 10.42
CA ILE A 58 -6.94 8.52 9.61
C ILE A 58 -5.43 8.75 9.67
N ALA A 59 -4.96 10.00 9.66
CA ALA A 59 -3.55 10.31 9.82
C ALA A 59 -2.99 9.85 11.18
N GLU A 60 -3.72 10.07 12.27
CA GLU A 60 -3.35 9.60 13.61
C GLU A 60 -3.30 8.07 13.69
N LEU A 61 -4.30 7.37 13.12
CA LEU A 61 -4.30 5.91 13.06
C LEU A 61 -3.17 5.36 12.18
N ALA A 62 -2.84 6.07 11.11
CA ALA A 62 -1.75 5.79 10.19
C ALA A 62 -0.36 6.21 10.71
N ASP A 63 -0.19 6.36 12.04
CA ASP A 63 1.11 6.57 12.66
C ASP A 63 2.16 5.54 12.18
N GLY A 64 3.10 6.04 11.38
CA GLY A 64 4.20 5.32 10.79
C GLY A 64 5.45 5.24 11.67
N SER A 65 5.41 5.61 12.95
CA SER A 65 6.59 5.68 13.84
C SER A 65 7.51 4.44 13.83
N LYS A 66 7.02 3.27 13.40
CA LYS A 66 7.78 2.03 13.24
C LYS A 66 7.74 1.44 11.83
N GLY A 67 7.63 2.27 10.78
CA GLY A 67 7.58 1.84 9.38
C GLY A 67 6.81 2.84 8.51
N ARG A 68 5.89 2.37 7.67
CA ARG A 68 5.06 3.24 6.83
C ARG A 68 3.63 2.68 6.73
N ILE A 69 2.65 3.58 6.73
CA ILE A 69 1.23 3.24 6.52
C ILE A 69 0.68 4.09 5.39
N GLY A 70 0.30 3.45 4.29
CA GLY A 70 -0.36 4.05 3.16
C GLY A 70 -1.85 3.78 3.20
N VAL A 71 -2.66 4.82 3.05
CA VAL A 71 -4.12 4.75 3.04
C VAL A 71 -4.63 5.57 1.87
N ALA A 72 -5.56 5.01 1.09
CA ALA A 72 -6.40 5.77 0.18
C ALA A 72 -7.83 5.21 0.25
N ALA A 73 -8.82 6.10 0.30
CA ALA A 73 -10.22 5.71 0.32
C ALA A 73 -11.10 6.71 -0.41
N VAL A 74 -12.20 6.24 -0.99
CA VAL A 74 -13.22 7.09 -1.61
C VAL A 74 -14.62 6.58 -1.27
N ASP A 75 -15.50 7.49 -0.89
CA ASP A 75 -16.95 7.23 -0.89
C ASP A 75 -17.45 7.29 -2.34
N LEU A 76 -17.82 6.13 -2.88
CA LEU A 76 -18.21 5.96 -4.28
C LEU A 76 -19.52 6.68 -4.63
N SER A 77 -20.30 7.09 -3.62
CA SER A 77 -21.53 7.87 -3.80
C SER A 77 -21.30 9.38 -3.89
N THR A 78 -20.25 9.89 -3.23
CA THR A 78 -19.99 11.33 -3.13
C THR A 78 -18.71 11.78 -3.81
N GLY A 79 -17.80 10.86 -4.14
CA GLY A 79 -16.48 11.16 -4.67
C GLY A 79 -15.50 11.73 -3.65
N LYS A 80 -15.90 11.86 -2.37
CA LYS A 80 -15.02 12.36 -1.31
C LYS A 80 -13.92 11.35 -1.02
N THR A 81 -12.69 11.83 -0.93
CA THR A 81 -11.50 11.00 -0.73
C THR A 81 -10.80 11.31 0.59
N VAL A 82 -10.05 10.34 1.10
CA VAL A 82 -9.06 10.49 2.19
C VAL A 82 -7.80 9.76 1.78
N SER A 83 -6.63 10.37 2.03
CA SER A 83 -5.34 9.81 1.63
C SER A 83 -4.25 10.12 2.65
N VAL A 84 -3.46 9.10 3.03
CA VAL A 84 -2.23 9.23 3.84
C VAL A 84 -1.13 8.45 3.13
N LEU A 85 -0.03 9.11 2.77
CA LEU A 85 1.02 8.53 1.93
C LEU A 85 0.46 7.86 0.65
N GLY A 86 -0.65 8.37 0.12
CA GLY A 86 -1.41 7.73 -0.95
C GLY A 86 -0.69 7.68 -2.30
N ASP A 87 0.32 8.53 -2.49
CA ASP A 87 1.18 8.58 -3.68
C ASP A 87 2.52 7.85 -3.49
N GLN A 88 2.77 7.24 -2.31
CA GLN A 88 3.99 6.47 -2.09
C GLN A 88 3.82 5.01 -2.49
N LEU A 89 4.90 4.41 -3.00
CA LEU A 89 4.93 3.00 -3.36
C LEU A 89 5.00 2.10 -2.12
N PHE A 90 4.17 1.06 -2.16
CA PHE A 90 4.15 -0.04 -1.19
C PHE A 90 4.21 -1.38 -1.92
N PRO A 91 4.87 -2.40 -1.35
CA PRO A 91 4.84 -3.75 -1.92
C PRO A 91 3.41 -4.26 -1.98
N MET A 92 2.95 -4.64 -3.18
CA MET A 92 1.58 -5.08 -3.37
C MET A 92 1.32 -6.44 -2.72
N ALA A 93 2.33 -7.31 -2.74
CA ALA A 93 2.16 -8.72 -2.46
C ALA A 93 0.96 -9.27 -3.26
N SER A 94 0.10 -10.07 -2.62
CA SER A 94 -1.07 -10.66 -3.26
C SER A 94 -2.23 -9.70 -3.57
N THR A 95 -2.11 -8.39 -3.35
CA THR A 95 -3.12 -7.43 -3.81
C THR A 95 -3.10 -7.24 -5.34
N SER A 96 -1.94 -7.46 -5.97
CA SER A 96 -1.77 -7.44 -7.44
C SER A 96 -2.66 -8.45 -8.18
N LYS A 97 -3.12 -9.50 -7.49
CA LYS A 97 -3.99 -10.55 -8.03
C LYS A 97 -5.34 -10.01 -8.56
N ILE A 98 -5.78 -8.84 -8.09
CA ILE A 98 -6.94 -8.15 -8.65
C ILE A 98 -6.67 -7.76 -10.11
N ALA A 99 -5.53 -7.14 -10.38
CA ALA A 99 -5.14 -6.73 -11.74
C ALA A 99 -4.87 -7.95 -12.64
N VAL A 100 -4.26 -9.02 -12.10
CA VAL A 100 -4.08 -10.29 -12.84
C VAL A 100 -5.44 -10.87 -13.24
N ALA A 101 -6.42 -10.92 -12.32
CA ALA A 101 -7.76 -11.40 -12.63
C ALA A 101 -8.46 -10.53 -13.67
N ALA A 102 -8.39 -9.21 -13.52
CA ALA A 102 -9.01 -8.27 -14.44
C ALA A 102 -8.42 -8.38 -15.86
N THR A 103 -7.09 -8.48 -15.98
CA THR A 103 -6.39 -8.70 -17.25
C THR A 103 -6.83 -10.02 -17.90
N PHE A 104 -6.93 -11.09 -17.10
CA PHE A 104 -7.40 -12.39 -17.60
C PHE A 104 -8.85 -12.33 -18.09
N LEU A 105 -9.73 -11.65 -17.34
CA LEU A 105 -11.14 -11.50 -17.68
C LEU A 105 -11.35 -10.65 -18.94
N GLU A 106 -10.52 -9.62 -19.18
CA GLU A 106 -10.54 -8.90 -20.46
C GLU A 106 -10.23 -9.84 -21.64
N GLY A 107 -9.36 -10.83 -21.44
CA GLY A 107 -9.11 -11.87 -22.44
C GLY A 107 -10.31 -12.80 -22.68
N VAL A 108 -11.11 -13.07 -21.64
CA VAL A 108 -12.39 -13.79 -21.76
C VAL A 108 -13.38 -12.99 -22.61
N GLU A 109 -13.53 -11.70 -22.32
CA GLU A 109 -14.43 -10.80 -23.05
C GLU A 109 -14.05 -10.68 -24.53
N LYS A 110 -12.75 -10.72 -24.82
CA LYS A 110 -12.21 -10.70 -26.19
C LYS A 110 -12.21 -12.08 -26.87
N GLY A 111 -12.75 -13.11 -26.22
CA GLY A 111 -12.85 -14.46 -26.78
C GLY A 111 -11.51 -15.19 -26.97
N LYS A 112 -10.43 -14.74 -26.30
CA LYS A 112 -9.12 -15.41 -26.38
C LYS A 112 -9.10 -16.76 -25.66
N TRP A 113 -9.94 -16.88 -24.63
CA TRP A 113 -10.19 -18.09 -23.84
C TRP A 113 -11.56 -17.94 -23.16
N SER A 114 -12.02 -18.98 -22.48
CA SER A 114 -13.28 -18.95 -21.72
C SER A 114 -13.03 -19.20 -20.23
N LEU A 115 -14.05 -18.95 -19.40
CA LEU A 115 -14.04 -19.33 -17.98
C LEU A 115 -13.99 -20.84 -17.75
N THR A 116 -14.30 -21.64 -18.78
CA THR A 116 -14.21 -23.10 -18.74
C THR A 116 -12.93 -23.67 -19.35
N SER A 117 -12.08 -22.83 -19.96
CA SER A 117 -10.73 -23.24 -20.38
C SER A 117 -9.93 -23.73 -19.18
N GLU A 118 -9.15 -24.78 -19.36
CA GLU A 118 -8.37 -25.41 -18.29
C GLU A 118 -6.89 -25.05 -18.42
N PHE A 119 -6.28 -24.71 -17.29
CA PHE A 119 -4.85 -24.38 -17.20
C PHE A 119 -4.22 -25.09 -16.00
N PRO A 120 -2.94 -25.46 -16.08
CA PRO A 120 -2.25 -26.14 -14.99
C PRO A 120 -1.92 -25.16 -13.86
N LEU A 121 -2.10 -25.59 -12.61
CA LEU A 121 -1.45 -24.93 -11.47
C LEU A 121 0.07 -24.92 -11.68
N LEU A 122 0.73 -23.80 -11.37
CA LEU A 122 2.19 -23.70 -11.44
C LEU A 122 2.82 -23.86 -10.07
N LEU A 123 3.27 -25.08 -9.79
CA LEU A 123 3.79 -25.44 -8.48
C LEU A 123 5.28 -25.06 -8.38
N PRO A 124 5.71 -24.36 -7.31
CA PRO A 124 7.10 -23.97 -7.16
C PRO A 124 7.98 -25.20 -6.87
N ARG A 125 9.18 -25.23 -7.48
CA ARG A 125 10.27 -26.13 -7.07
C ARG A 125 11.14 -25.40 -6.05
N ARG A 126 11.54 -26.13 -5.00
CA ARG A 126 12.46 -25.58 -3.99
C ARG A 126 13.76 -25.15 -4.67
N SER A 127 14.16 -23.91 -4.41
CA SER A 127 15.40 -23.31 -4.89
C SER A 127 15.90 -22.28 -3.87
N ALA A 128 17.18 -21.96 -3.88
CA ALA A 128 17.72 -20.91 -3.03
C ALA A 128 17.30 -19.52 -3.55
N LYS A 129 17.21 -18.53 -2.66
CA LYS A 129 16.94 -17.14 -3.06
C LYS A 129 17.94 -16.69 -4.12
N PHE A 130 17.46 -16.01 -5.16
CA PHE A 130 18.28 -15.47 -6.24
C PHE A 130 19.14 -16.49 -7.00
N SER A 131 18.92 -17.80 -6.84
CA SER A 131 19.71 -18.84 -7.53
C SER A 131 19.49 -18.91 -9.05
N SER A 132 18.46 -18.23 -9.54
CA SER A 132 18.12 -18.10 -10.96
C SER A 132 17.26 -16.84 -11.18
N PRO A 133 17.23 -16.26 -12.39
CA PRO A 133 16.41 -15.06 -12.67
C PRO A 133 14.90 -15.25 -12.39
N ARG A 134 14.38 -16.47 -12.58
CA ARG A 134 13.01 -16.85 -12.22
C ARG A 134 13.02 -18.11 -11.37
N ALA A 135 12.12 -18.20 -10.40
CA ALA A 135 11.94 -19.41 -9.61
C ALA A 135 11.48 -20.58 -10.51
N PRO A 136 12.09 -21.77 -10.39
CA PRO A 136 11.65 -22.93 -11.15
C PRO A 136 10.25 -23.36 -10.68
N VAL A 137 9.39 -23.68 -11.64
CA VAL A 137 8.03 -24.21 -11.41
C VAL A 137 7.81 -25.48 -12.24
N TYR A 138 6.77 -26.24 -11.92
CA TYR A 138 6.28 -27.35 -12.74
C TYR A 138 4.76 -27.35 -12.78
N GLU A 139 4.20 -27.96 -13.82
CA GLU A 139 2.75 -28.06 -13.98
C GLU A 139 2.17 -29.11 -13.03
N GLY A 140 1.13 -28.71 -12.31
CA GLY A 140 0.32 -29.58 -11.47
C GLY A 140 -1.02 -29.92 -12.13
N GLN A 141 -2.05 -30.06 -11.30
CA GLN A 141 -3.41 -30.33 -11.75
C GLN A 141 -3.95 -29.20 -12.65
N TYR A 142 -4.63 -29.58 -13.73
CA TYR A 142 -5.40 -28.68 -14.57
C TYR A 142 -6.73 -28.30 -13.90
N MET A 143 -7.06 -27.02 -13.93
CA MET A 143 -8.29 -26.48 -13.37
C MET A 143 -8.91 -25.49 -14.33
N LYS A 144 -10.24 -25.39 -14.32
CA LYS A 144 -10.96 -24.36 -15.08
C LYS A 144 -10.52 -22.97 -14.62
N ALA A 145 -10.50 -22.03 -15.55
CA ALA A 145 -10.13 -20.64 -15.28
C ALA A 145 -10.97 -20.00 -14.17
N ILE A 146 -12.27 -20.29 -14.11
CA ILE A 146 -13.14 -19.81 -13.04
C ILE A 146 -12.69 -20.30 -11.65
N ASP A 147 -12.26 -21.57 -11.55
CA ASP A 147 -11.80 -22.15 -10.29
C ASP A 147 -10.42 -21.60 -9.90
N LEU A 148 -9.55 -21.36 -10.89
CA LEU A 148 -8.27 -20.69 -10.68
C LEU A 148 -8.46 -19.27 -10.14
N ILE A 149 -9.37 -18.48 -10.73
CA ILE A 149 -9.72 -17.14 -10.24
C ILE A 149 -10.27 -17.23 -8.81
N GLU A 150 -11.17 -18.16 -8.54
CA GLU A 150 -11.77 -18.34 -7.21
C GLU A 150 -10.70 -18.60 -6.15
N ILE A 151 -9.79 -19.57 -6.34
CA ILE A 151 -8.76 -19.88 -5.34
C ILE A 151 -7.63 -18.84 -5.30
N MET A 152 -7.35 -18.17 -6.43
CA MET A 152 -6.39 -17.06 -6.51
C MET A 152 -6.85 -15.89 -5.64
N ILE A 153 -8.13 -15.52 -5.69
CA ILE A 153 -8.67 -14.41 -4.93
C ILE A 153 -8.98 -14.83 -3.49
N THR A 154 -9.76 -15.89 -3.30
CA THR A 154 -10.33 -16.22 -1.98
C THR A 154 -9.32 -16.78 -0.99
N ARG A 155 -8.37 -17.57 -1.49
CA ARG A 155 -7.33 -18.25 -0.69
C ARG A 155 -5.93 -17.71 -0.96
N SER A 156 -5.80 -16.74 -1.87
CA SER A 156 -4.51 -16.20 -2.27
C SER A 156 -3.57 -17.26 -2.85
N SER A 157 -4.08 -18.25 -3.60
CA SER A 157 -3.27 -19.32 -4.17
C SER A 157 -2.20 -18.77 -5.12
N ASN A 158 -0.93 -18.97 -4.81
CA ASN A 158 0.19 -18.52 -5.66
C ASN A 158 0.29 -19.35 -6.95
N PRO A 159 0.18 -20.71 -6.93
CA PRO A 159 0.20 -21.50 -8.17
C PRO A 159 -0.90 -21.14 -9.16
N ALA A 160 -2.09 -20.79 -8.68
CA ALA A 160 -3.18 -20.33 -9.54
C ALA A 160 -2.91 -18.94 -10.10
N THR A 161 -2.24 -18.08 -9.33
CA THR A 161 -1.85 -16.75 -9.81
C THR A 161 -0.85 -16.86 -10.93
N ASP A 162 0.21 -17.66 -10.75
CA ASP A 162 1.23 -17.83 -11.78
C ASP A 162 0.67 -18.52 -13.02
N ALA A 163 -0.29 -19.44 -12.86
CA ALA A 163 -1.01 -20.03 -13.99
C ALA A 163 -1.69 -18.96 -14.85
N LEU A 164 -2.54 -18.13 -14.24
CA LEU A 164 -3.25 -17.08 -14.96
C LEU A 164 -2.30 -15.98 -15.46
N LEU A 165 -1.27 -15.64 -14.69
CA LEU A 165 -0.23 -14.70 -15.09
C LEU A 165 0.52 -15.19 -16.34
N ARG A 166 0.84 -16.49 -16.43
CA ARG A 166 1.43 -17.09 -17.63
C ARG A 166 0.49 -16.99 -18.83
N VAL A 167 -0.80 -17.25 -18.64
CA VAL A 167 -1.80 -17.21 -19.73
C VAL A 167 -1.96 -15.81 -20.31
N VAL A 168 -1.98 -14.77 -19.46
CA VAL A 168 -2.13 -13.39 -19.95
C VAL A 168 -0.88 -12.86 -20.66
N GLY A 169 0.26 -13.55 -20.56
CA GLY A 169 1.53 -13.13 -21.18
C GLY A 169 2.60 -12.66 -20.20
N GLY A 170 2.40 -12.88 -18.89
CA GLY A 170 3.34 -12.49 -17.83
C GLY A 170 3.05 -11.11 -17.23
N PRO A 171 3.95 -10.61 -16.36
CA PRO A 171 3.80 -9.33 -15.68
C PRO A 171 3.55 -8.14 -16.62
N GLU A 172 4.25 -8.10 -17.76
CA GLU A 172 4.15 -6.97 -18.68
C GLU A 172 2.75 -6.80 -19.26
N ALA A 173 2.05 -7.89 -19.56
CA ALA A 173 0.67 -7.83 -20.04
C ALA A 173 -0.30 -7.23 -19.00
N VAL A 174 -0.02 -7.44 -17.71
CA VAL A 174 -0.80 -6.84 -16.61
C VAL A 174 -0.47 -5.37 -16.45
N ASN A 175 0.81 -4.99 -16.54
CA ASN A 175 1.25 -3.60 -16.51
C ASN A 175 0.66 -2.82 -17.70
N ASP A 176 0.70 -3.39 -18.91
CA ASP A 176 0.06 -2.84 -20.10
C ASP A 176 -1.44 -2.64 -19.91
N TRP A 177 -2.12 -3.61 -19.30
CA TRP A 177 -3.54 -3.49 -19.01
C TRP A 177 -3.83 -2.34 -18.05
N MET A 178 -3.04 -2.19 -16.98
CA MET A 178 -3.14 -1.10 -16.01
C MET A 178 -2.92 0.28 -16.66
N ARG A 179 -1.86 0.43 -17.46
CA ARG A 179 -1.56 1.66 -18.21
C ARG A 179 -2.71 2.04 -19.17
N ARG A 180 -3.30 1.07 -19.87
CA ARG A 180 -4.47 1.33 -20.73
C ARG A 180 -5.71 1.80 -19.97
N GLN A 181 -5.81 1.50 -18.67
CA GLN A 181 -6.87 2.04 -17.81
C GLN A 181 -6.56 3.44 -17.27
N GLY A 182 -5.35 3.95 -17.54
CA GLY A 182 -4.83 5.22 -17.02
C GLY A 182 -4.22 5.11 -15.63
N ILE A 183 -3.76 3.91 -15.21
CA ILE A 183 -3.17 3.67 -13.89
C ILE A 183 -1.68 3.35 -14.07
N ASP A 184 -0.83 4.36 -13.90
CA ASP A 184 0.61 4.25 -14.16
C ASP A 184 1.44 3.89 -12.91
N GLU A 185 0.96 4.26 -11.72
CA GLU A 185 1.64 4.05 -10.43
C GLU A 185 1.44 2.63 -9.88
N PHE A 186 1.70 1.65 -10.73
CA PHE A 186 1.57 0.21 -10.51
C PHE A 186 2.58 -0.55 -11.37
N SER A 187 3.33 -1.48 -10.76
CA SER A 187 4.20 -2.40 -11.49
C SER A 187 4.18 -3.79 -10.87
N ILE A 188 4.07 -4.82 -11.71
CA ILE A 188 4.49 -6.19 -11.40
C ILE A 188 5.72 -6.50 -12.24
N ASP A 189 6.77 -7.01 -11.60
CA ASP A 189 8.07 -7.24 -12.22
C ASP A 189 8.43 -8.73 -12.21
N ARG A 190 7.84 -9.48 -11.28
CA ARG A 190 8.13 -10.90 -11.06
C ARG A 190 6.85 -11.73 -11.08
N ASP A 191 7.01 -13.01 -11.43
CA ASP A 191 5.99 -14.01 -11.07
C ASP A 191 5.95 -14.23 -9.55
N ILE A 192 4.86 -14.77 -9.04
CA ILE A 192 4.63 -14.90 -7.60
C ILE A 192 5.60 -15.92 -6.98
N ALA A 193 5.91 -17.01 -7.69
CA ALA A 193 6.93 -17.96 -7.23
C ALA A 193 8.29 -17.28 -6.99
N THR A 194 8.72 -16.40 -7.90
CA THR A 194 9.96 -15.63 -7.80
C THR A 194 9.88 -14.60 -6.68
N LEU A 195 8.79 -13.81 -6.63
CA LEU A 195 8.56 -12.83 -5.57
C LEU A 195 8.61 -13.47 -4.17
N VAL A 196 7.96 -14.62 -3.99
CA VAL A 196 7.93 -15.32 -2.69
C VAL A 196 9.27 -15.98 -2.36
N ARG A 197 9.97 -16.54 -3.35
CA ARG A 197 11.32 -17.08 -3.14
C ARG A 197 12.26 -16.00 -2.62
N ASP A 198 12.20 -14.82 -3.24
CA ASP A 198 13.14 -13.72 -3.02
C ASP A 198 12.66 -12.71 -1.94
N ASP A 199 11.49 -12.95 -1.34
CA ASP A 199 10.90 -12.09 -0.31
C ASP A 199 11.88 -11.81 0.84
N GLY A 200 11.92 -10.57 1.32
CA GLY A 200 12.87 -10.11 2.33
C GLY A 200 14.28 -9.80 1.80
N GLU A 201 14.42 -9.53 0.49
CA GLU A 201 15.61 -8.87 -0.07
C GLU A 201 15.89 -7.54 0.64
N TYR A 202 14.84 -6.74 0.83
CA TYR A 202 14.85 -5.45 1.52
C TYR A 202 13.84 -5.44 2.67
N ASP A 203 14.07 -4.58 3.67
CA ASP A 203 13.06 -4.25 4.67
C ASP A 203 12.18 -3.10 4.16
N PRO A 204 10.89 -3.34 3.85
CA PRO A 204 10.00 -2.31 3.31
C PRO A 204 9.63 -1.21 4.33
N ALA A 205 10.01 -1.37 5.59
CA ALA A 205 9.92 -0.32 6.59
C ALA A 205 10.96 0.80 6.37
N GLN A 206 12.10 0.49 5.72
CA GLN A 206 13.24 1.40 5.55
C GLN A 206 13.60 1.64 4.08
N HIS A 207 13.12 0.80 3.17
CA HIS A 207 13.44 0.87 1.75
C HIS A 207 12.16 0.85 0.90
N ILE A 208 12.14 1.65 -0.16
CA ILE A 208 11.10 1.67 -1.17
C ILE A 208 11.65 0.97 -2.41
N ASP A 209 11.31 -0.31 -2.58
CA ASP A 209 11.58 -1.04 -3.82
C ASP A 209 10.43 -0.75 -4.81
N PRO A 210 10.71 -0.20 -6.00
CA PRO A 210 9.68 0.08 -6.99
C PRO A 210 9.11 -1.17 -7.64
N ARG A 211 9.78 -2.33 -7.52
CA ARG A 211 9.33 -3.58 -8.12
C ARG A 211 8.14 -4.17 -7.37
N ASP A 212 7.18 -4.74 -8.10
CA ASP A 212 5.98 -5.40 -7.54
C ASP A 212 5.21 -4.51 -6.55
N ALA A 213 5.19 -3.20 -6.83
CA ALA A 213 4.67 -2.16 -5.96
C ALA A 213 3.57 -1.34 -6.66
N ALA A 214 2.71 -0.75 -5.84
CA ALA A 214 1.72 0.22 -6.29
C ALA A 214 1.50 1.27 -5.20
N THR A 215 0.99 2.42 -5.59
CA THR A 215 0.51 3.41 -4.63
C THR A 215 -0.89 3.05 -4.12
N PRO A 216 -1.26 3.42 -2.88
CA PRO A 216 -2.62 3.26 -2.39
C PRO A 216 -3.66 3.89 -3.33
N LYS A 217 -3.36 5.05 -3.93
CA LYS A 217 -4.23 5.72 -4.90
C LYS A 217 -4.40 4.91 -6.19
N ALA A 218 -3.34 4.35 -6.77
CA ALA A 218 -3.44 3.50 -7.96
C ALA A 218 -4.35 2.28 -7.70
N MET A 219 -4.21 1.64 -6.54
CA MET A 219 -5.08 0.53 -6.16
C MET A 219 -6.53 0.97 -5.91
N LEU A 220 -6.73 2.17 -5.35
CA LEU A 220 -8.06 2.76 -5.18
C LEU A 220 -8.74 3.04 -6.52
N GLU A 221 -8.02 3.55 -7.50
CA GLU A 221 -8.50 3.78 -8.87
C GLU A 221 -8.86 2.48 -9.58
N LEU A 222 -8.06 1.42 -9.40
CA LEU A 222 -8.37 0.08 -9.90
C LEU A 222 -9.70 -0.42 -9.32
N LEU A 223 -9.85 -0.38 -7.99
CA LEU A 223 -11.06 -0.82 -7.31
C LEU A 223 -12.30 -0.02 -7.73
N THR A 224 -12.14 1.31 -7.82
CA THR A 224 -13.23 2.23 -8.20
C THR A 224 -13.72 1.96 -9.61
N GLY A 225 -12.81 1.89 -10.59
CA GLY A 225 -13.21 1.63 -11.97
C GLY A 225 -13.73 0.21 -12.20
N LEU A 226 -13.22 -0.80 -11.46
CA LEU A 226 -13.83 -2.14 -11.46
C LEU A 226 -15.25 -2.09 -10.90
N TYR A 227 -15.48 -1.42 -9.77
CA TYR A 227 -16.81 -1.31 -9.18
C TYR A 227 -17.80 -0.61 -10.10
N GLN A 228 -17.39 0.50 -10.70
CA GLN A 228 -18.23 1.30 -11.60
C GLN A 228 -18.46 0.64 -12.96
N GLY A 229 -17.75 -0.45 -13.29
CA GLY A 229 -17.88 -1.15 -14.57
C GLY A 229 -17.16 -0.42 -15.71
N LYS A 230 -16.14 0.38 -15.40
CA LYS A 230 -15.31 1.10 -16.38
C LYS A 230 -14.39 0.14 -17.16
N TYR A 231 -13.93 -0.94 -16.52
CA TYR A 231 -12.84 -1.79 -17.04
C TYR A 231 -13.25 -3.18 -17.51
N LEU A 232 -14.42 -3.68 -17.07
CA LEU A 232 -14.89 -5.04 -17.34
C LEU A 232 -16.40 -5.04 -17.56
N SER A 233 -16.89 -6.01 -18.33
CA SER A 233 -18.31 -6.28 -18.51
C SER A 233 -19.00 -6.63 -17.19
N SER A 234 -20.33 -6.60 -17.18
CA SER A 234 -21.12 -6.90 -15.99
C SER A 234 -20.88 -8.33 -15.47
N GLU A 235 -20.64 -9.28 -16.38
CA GLU A 235 -20.40 -10.70 -16.13
C GLU A 235 -19.02 -10.90 -15.52
N SER A 236 -17.97 -10.38 -16.16
CA SER A 236 -16.59 -10.45 -15.68
C SER A 236 -16.42 -9.75 -14.33
N ARG A 237 -17.01 -8.56 -14.19
CA ARG A 237 -17.02 -7.83 -12.91
C ARG A 237 -17.66 -8.67 -11.80
N ARG A 238 -18.75 -9.37 -12.08
CA ARG A 238 -19.43 -10.25 -11.11
C ARG A 238 -18.55 -11.42 -10.68
N VAL A 239 -17.77 -11.99 -11.59
CA VAL A 239 -16.80 -13.05 -11.27
C VAL A 239 -15.76 -12.53 -10.27
N LEU A 240 -15.09 -11.42 -10.59
CA LEU A 240 -14.03 -10.87 -9.76
C LEU A 240 -14.54 -10.36 -8.40
N LEU A 241 -15.53 -9.47 -8.40
CA LEU A 241 -16.07 -8.90 -7.16
C LEU A 241 -16.76 -9.97 -6.30
N GLY A 242 -17.40 -10.97 -6.94
CA GLY A 242 -17.95 -12.12 -6.23
C GLY A 242 -16.87 -12.95 -5.53
N ALA A 243 -15.75 -13.21 -6.19
CA ALA A 243 -14.63 -13.91 -5.54
C ALA A 243 -14.06 -13.08 -4.38
N MET A 244 -13.91 -11.75 -4.56
CA MET A 244 -13.44 -10.85 -3.51
C MET A 244 -14.38 -10.83 -2.28
N SER A 245 -15.70 -10.95 -2.48
CA SER A 245 -16.67 -11.02 -1.38
C SER A 245 -16.66 -12.36 -0.63
N ARG A 246 -15.99 -13.38 -1.17
CA ARG A 246 -15.83 -14.70 -0.56
C ARG A 246 -14.43 -14.92 0.02
N THR A 247 -13.60 -13.88 0.06
CA THR A 247 -12.23 -13.95 0.57
C THR A 247 -12.16 -14.54 1.98
N ARG A 248 -11.24 -15.48 2.18
CA ARG A 248 -11.08 -16.24 3.43
C ARG A 248 -9.84 -15.81 4.23
N THR A 249 -8.88 -15.19 3.55
CA THR A 249 -7.68 -14.60 4.16
C THR A 249 -8.00 -13.29 4.88
N GLY A 250 -7.17 -12.87 5.85
CA GLY A 250 -7.26 -11.51 6.40
C GLY A 250 -8.45 -11.26 7.34
N LYS A 251 -9.00 -12.29 7.99
CA LYS A 251 -10.09 -12.12 8.97
C LYS A 251 -9.79 -11.12 10.10
N ARG A 252 -8.50 -10.84 10.37
CA ARG A 252 -8.01 -9.85 11.34
C ARG A 252 -7.69 -8.47 10.75
N ARG A 253 -8.00 -8.23 9.47
CA ARG A 253 -7.73 -6.98 8.75
C ARG A 253 -9.03 -6.19 8.56
N ILE A 254 -9.37 -5.74 7.34
CA ILE A 254 -10.58 -4.97 7.08
C ILE A 254 -11.81 -5.63 7.73
N PRO A 255 -12.08 -6.94 7.57
CA PRO A 255 -13.30 -7.54 8.12
C PRO A 255 -13.38 -7.55 9.66
N ALA A 256 -12.26 -7.39 10.37
CA ALA A 256 -12.19 -7.73 11.80
C ALA A 256 -13.05 -6.85 12.71
N LEU A 257 -13.16 -5.58 12.35
CA LEU A 257 -13.92 -4.57 13.11
C LEU A 257 -15.14 -4.06 12.33
N MET A 258 -15.43 -4.64 11.18
CA MET A 258 -16.60 -4.25 10.37
C MET A 258 -17.90 -4.76 11.01
N PRO A 259 -18.98 -3.97 10.99
CA PRO A 259 -20.30 -4.48 11.33
C PRO A 259 -20.67 -5.66 10.44
N ALA A 260 -21.35 -6.67 11.00
CA ALA A 260 -21.74 -7.88 10.26
C ALA A 260 -22.65 -7.61 9.06
N SER A 261 -23.34 -6.46 9.06
CA SER A 261 -24.21 -6.01 7.96
C SER A 261 -23.43 -5.41 6.78
N VAL A 262 -22.15 -5.08 6.96
CA VAL A 262 -21.29 -4.56 5.88
C VAL A 262 -20.74 -5.72 5.09
N LYS A 263 -21.03 -5.72 3.78
CA LYS A 263 -20.41 -6.67 2.86
C LYS A 263 -19.01 -6.17 2.52
N VAL A 264 -18.02 -7.00 2.81
CA VAL A 264 -16.60 -6.70 2.54
C VAL A 264 -16.13 -7.52 1.35
N SER A 265 -15.89 -6.86 0.22
CA SER A 265 -15.29 -7.46 -0.97
C SER A 265 -13.83 -7.05 -1.06
N HIS A 266 -12.90 -7.92 -0.65
CA HIS A 266 -11.50 -7.51 -0.42
C HIS A 266 -10.46 -8.51 -0.89
N LYS A 267 -9.21 -8.05 -1.00
CA LYS A 267 -8.02 -8.85 -1.26
C LYS A 267 -6.87 -8.43 -0.36
N THR A 268 -6.27 -9.44 0.27
CA THR A 268 -5.12 -9.29 1.16
C THR A 268 -3.77 -9.38 0.44
N GLY A 269 -2.74 -8.75 1.00
CA GLY A 269 -1.33 -8.96 0.66
C GLY A 269 -0.46 -9.17 1.91
N SER A 270 0.52 -10.07 1.84
CA SER A 270 1.50 -10.26 2.92
C SER A 270 2.84 -10.66 2.32
N LEU A 271 3.91 -10.01 2.80
CA LEU A 271 5.32 -10.29 2.50
C LEU A 271 6.13 -10.00 3.77
N ASN A 272 7.45 -10.11 3.69
CA ASN A 272 8.35 -9.73 4.77
C ASN A 272 8.01 -8.30 5.26
N ASN A 273 7.83 -8.18 6.57
CA ASN A 273 7.48 -6.95 7.26
C ASN A 273 6.31 -6.13 6.64
N THR A 274 5.42 -6.77 5.87
CA THR A 274 4.34 -6.12 5.12
C THR A 274 3.01 -6.82 5.32
N SER A 275 1.95 -6.06 5.57
CA SER A 275 0.56 -6.51 5.51
C SER A 275 -0.28 -5.46 4.80
N SER A 276 -1.14 -5.87 3.88
CA SER A 276 -2.06 -4.98 3.18
C SER A 276 -3.45 -5.60 3.02
N ASP A 277 -4.46 -4.76 2.89
CA ASP A 277 -5.80 -5.20 2.56
C ASP A 277 -6.50 -4.08 1.79
N VAL A 278 -7.12 -4.43 0.67
CA VAL A 278 -7.75 -3.49 -0.25
C VAL A 278 -9.08 -4.04 -0.69
N GLY A 279 -10.10 -3.21 -0.87
CA GLY A 279 -11.43 -3.70 -1.18
C GLY A 279 -12.52 -2.64 -1.18
N ILE A 280 -13.76 -3.13 -1.21
CA ILE A 280 -14.98 -2.34 -1.28
C ILE A 280 -15.88 -2.75 -0.12
N LEU A 281 -16.35 -1.76 0.62
CA LEU A 281 -17.25 -1.89 1.75
C LEU A 281 -18.64 -1.44 1.32
N GLU A 282 -19.58 -2.37 1.22
CA GLU A 282 -20.97 -2.08 0.82
C GLU A 282 -21.87 -2.17 2.05
N THR A 283 -22.58 -1.08 2.35
CA THR A 283 -23.52 -1.01 3.47
C THR A 283 -24.94 -1.36 3.01
N PRO A 284 -25.83 -1.82 3.92
CA PRO A 284 -27.21 -2.19 3.56
C PRO A 284 -28.06 -1.06 2.96
N ASP A 285 -27.71 0.19 3.24
CA ASP A 285 -28.36 1.38 2.68
C ASP A 285 -27.86 1.75 1.28
N GLY A 286 -27.04 0.90 0.66
CA GLY A 286 -26.58 1.04 -0.73
C GLY A 286 -25.35 1.91 -0.91
N ARG A 287 -24.73 2.42 0.18
CA ARG A 287 -23.45 3.13 0.06
C ARG A 287 -22.31 2.16 -0.14
N ALA A 288 -21.28 2.62 -0.85
CA ALA A 288 -20.09 1.84 -1.11
C ALA A 288 -18.85 2.71 -0.90
N VAL A 289 -17.85 2.19 -0.19
CA VAL A 289 -16.56 2.83 0.03
C VAL A 289 -15.47 1.93 -0.50
N ALA A 290 -14.64 2.42 -1.43
CA ALA A 290 -13.42 1.72 -1.82
C ALA A 290 -12.28 2.14 -0.89
N VAL A 291 -11.44 1.19 -0.50
CA VAL A 291 -10.33 1.38 0.44
C VAL A 291 -9.09 0.60 -0.01
N ALA A 292 -7.92 1.22 0.14
CA ALA A 292 -6.63 0.59 -0.05
C ALA A 292 -5.71 0.92 1.13
N ILE A 293 -5.30 -0.10 1.90
CA ILE A 293 -4.49 0.06 3.11
C ILE A 293 -3.25 -0.83 3.02
N TYR A 294 -2.07 -0.20 3.10
CA TYR A 294 -0.78 -0.85 3.08
C TYR A 294 0.00 -0.50 4.36
N VAL A 295 0.54 -1.51 5.03
CA VAL A 295 1.29 -1.34 6.29
C VAL A 295 2.62 -2.07 6.19
N THR A 296 3.72 -1.35 6.32
CA THR A 296 5.07 -1.89 6.45
C THR A 296 5.64 -1.59 7.83
N GLY A 297 6.46 -2.50 8.38
CA GLY A 297 6.99 -2.37 9.73
C GLY A 297 5.97 -2.66 10.82
N GLN A 298 5.87 -1.79 11.83
CA GLN A 298 4.95 -1.86 12.97
C GLN A 298 5.18 -3.06 13.92
N GLY A 299 6.36 -3.68 13.84
CA GLY A 299 6.73 -4.82 14.67
C GLY A 299 6.06 -6.12 14.20
N SER A 300 5.11 -6.63 14.98
CA SER A 300 4.50 -7.94 14.68
C SER A 300 3.49 -7.87 13.53
N ARG A 301 3.24 -9.01 12.87
CA ARG A 301 2.16 -9.12 11.89
C ARG A 301 0.78 -8.79 12.50
N LEU A 302 0.54 -9.15 13.76
CA LEU A 302 -0.71 -8.87 14.45
C LEU A 302 -0.93 -7.36 14.62
N ASN A 303 0.13 -6.60 14.92
CA ASN A 303 0.05 -5.14 14.99
C ASN A 303 -0.34 -4.53 13.64
N ARG A 304 0.28 -5.01 12.55
CA ARG A 304 -0.09 -4.56 11.19
C ARG A 304 -1.54 -4.89 10.85
N GLU A 305 -2.00 -6.10 11.18
CA GLU A 305 -3.39 -6.51 10.96
C GLU A 305 -4.37 -5.64 11.76
N ALA A 306 -4.07 -5.35 13.03
CA ALA A 306 -4.86 -4.47 13.88
C ALA A 306 -4.93 -3.03 13.34
N LYS A 307 -3.81 -2.46 12.87
CA LYS A 307 -3.77 -1.15 12.22
C LYS A 307 -4.70 -1.09 11.00
N ILE A 308 -4.65 -2.11 10.13
CA ILE A 308 -5.55 -2.20 8.98
C ILE A 308 -7.02 -2.21 9.42
N ALA A 309 -7.36 -3.02 10.43
CA ALA A 309 -8.72 -3.12 10.93
C ALA A 309 -9.24 -1.79 11.52
N GLN A 310 -8.41 -1.12 12.32
CA GLN A 310 -8.74 0.17 12.95
C GLN A 310 -8.97 1.27 11.91
N ILE A 311 -8.06 1.39 10.93
CA ILE A 311 -8.16 2.36 9.83
C ILE A 311 -9.43 2.09 9.01
N ALA A 312 -9.67 0.83 8.62
CA ALA A 312 -10.85 0.46 7.86
C ALA A 312 -12.16 0.82 8.60
N ARG A 313 -12.20 0.58 9.92
CA ARG A 313 -13.34 0.95 10.75
C ARG A 313 -13.57 2.45 10.83
N ALA A 314 -12.50 3.22 11.04
CA ALA A 314 -12.59 4.68 11.06
C ALA A 314 -13.08 5.25 9.71
N LEU A 315 -12.61 4.70 8.59
CA LEU A 315 -13.08 5.09 7.26
C LEU A 315 -14.59 4.83 7.08
N HIS A 316 -15.06 3.63 7.42
CA HIS A 316 -16.47 3.27 7.34
C HIS A 316 -17.37 4.20 8.19
N ASP A 317 -16.98 4.42 9.45
CA ASP A 317 -17.75 5.24 10.39
C ASP A 317 -17.73 6.72 10.00
N GLY A 318 -16.57 7.22 9.55
CA GLY A 318 -16.38 8.59 9.09
C GLY A 318 -17.23 8.96 7.88
N TYR A 319 -17.21 8.14 6.83
CA TYR A 319 -18.07 8.37 5.66
C TYR A 319 -19.56 8.23 6.01
N SER A 320 -19.91 7.36 6.95
CA SER A 320 -21.28 7.25 7.46
C SER A 320 -21.76 8.51 8.18
N ALA A 321 -20.94 9.08 9.07
CA ALA A 321 -21.29 10.29 9.78
C ALA A 321 -21.48 11.50 8.85
N GLN A 322 -20.62 11.67 7.84
CA GLN A 322 -20.72 12.75 6.85
C GLN A 322 -22.00 12.64 6.00
N SER A 323 -22.43 11.42 5.67
CA SER A 323 -23.68 11.20 4.92
C SER A 323 -24.93 11.54 5.75
N GLY A 324 -24.90 11.25 7.06
CA GLY A 324 -25.99 11.56 8.00
C GLY A 324 -26.16 13.06 8.26
N GLN A 325 -25.06 13.83 8.25
CA GLN A 325 -25.12 15.29 8.34
C GLN A 325 -25.82 15.92 7.12
N ARG A 326 -25.63 15.38 5.91
CA ARG A 326 -26.37 15.85 4.70
C ARG A 326 -27.87 15.56 4.75
N LYS A 327 -28.30 14.48 5.42
CA LYS A 327 -29.74 14.14 5.55
C LYS A 327 -30.45 15.00 6.60
N ARG A 328 -29.74 15.64 7.53
CA ARG A 328 -30.31 16.62 8.46
C ARG A 328 -30.40 18.00 7.78
N VAL A 329 -31.37 18.14 6.87
CA VAL A 329 -31.85 19.47 6.47
C VAL A 329 -32.71 19.97 7.63
N TRP A 330 -32.19 20.92 8.42
CA TRP A 330 -33.02 21.70 9.32
C TRP A 330 -33.92 22.58 8.46
N THR A 331 -35.13 22.14 8.15
CA THR A 331 -36.19 23.06 7.75
C THR A 331 -36.46 23.95 8.96
N ASN A 332 -35.84 25.14 8.97
CA ASN A 332 -36.26 26.20 9.87
C ASN A 332 -37.70 26.58 9.52
N ALA A 333 -38.49 26.79 10.56
CA ALA A 333 -39.92 26.98 10.58
C ALA A 333 -40.41 28.17 9.73
N GLU A 334 -41.64 28.06 9.20
CA GLU A 334 -42.51 29.23 9.13
C GLU A 334 -43.24 29.37 10.47
N HIS A 335 -42.83 30.38 11.22
CA HIS A 335 -43.62 30.96 12.29
C HIS A 335 -44.55 32.00 11.65
N ASN A 336 -45.77 31.60 11.28
CA ASN A 336 -46.83 32.57 11.03
C ASN A 336 -47.71 32.64 12.29
N GLY A 337 -47.37 33.61 13.14
CA GLY A 337 -48.31 34.23 14.07
C GLY A 337 -49.05 35.35 13.33
N GLY A 338 -50.37 35.35 13.46
CA GLY A 338 -51.29 36.33 12.89
C GLY A 338 -52.71 35.80 12.97
#